data_AF-A0A6M0BGQ9-F1
#
_entry.id   AF-A0A6M0BGQ9-F1
#
_cell.length_a   1.000
_cell.length_b   1.000
_cell.length_c   1.000
_cell.angle_alpha   90.00
_cell.angle_beta   90.00
_cell.angle_gamma   90.00
#
_symmetry.space_group_name_H-M   'P 1'
#
loop_
_entity.id
_entity.type
_entity.pdbx_description
1 polymer ?
#
loop_
_entity_poly.entity_id
_entity_poly.type
_entity_poly.pdbx_seq_one_letter_code
_entity_poly.pdbx_strand_id
1 'polypeptide(L)' 'MKSTATITRNPTIPPLENGDQLTLAEFERRYSAMADLKKAELIEGIVYMASPLRITQHGEPHAQIMLW' A
#
# COMPACT_ATOMS: atom_id res chain seq x y z
N MET A 1 15.56 30.91 30.85
CA MET A 1 16.37 30.26 29.79
C MET A 1 15.97 28.79 29.76
N LYS A 2 15.22 28.34 28.74
CA LYS A 2 15.61 27.33 27.72
C LYS A 2 16.06 25.98 28.34
N SER A 3 15.49 24.80 28.07
CA SER A 3 14.98 24.28 26.80
C SER A 3 14.05 23.07 27.00
N THR A 4 13.02 23.01 26.17
CA THR A 4 12.14 21.89 25.87
C THR A 4 12.93 20.69 25.34
N ALA A 5 12.87 19.53 26.00
CA ALA A 5 13.36 18.27 25.43
C ALA A 5 12.20 17.62 24.64
N THR A 6 12.09 18.00 23.37
CA THR A 6 11.21 17.30 22.41
C THR A 6 11.78 15.90 22.21
N ILE A 7 11.08 14.90 22.74
CA ILE A 7 11.37 13.48 22.48
C ILE A 7 11.19 13.25 20.97
N THR A 8 12.30 13.17 20.25
CA THR A 8 12.34 12.71 18.85
C THR A 8 11.92 11.25 18.83
N ARG A 9 10.61 11.00 18.70
CA ARG A 9 10.15 9.69 18.23
C ARG A 9 10.68 9.57 16.82
N ASN A 10 11.64 8.68 16.63
CA ASN A 10 12.07 8.25 15.30
C ASN A 10 10.79 7.96 14.51
N PRO A 11 10.45 8.71 13.44
CA PRO A 11 9.17 8.54 12.78
C PRO A 11 9.28 7.26 11.96
N THR A 12 9.07 6.11 12.61
CA THR A 12 8.78 4.87 11.94
C THR A 12 7.56 5.18 11.08
N ILE A 13 7.80 5.40 9.79
CA ILE A 13 6.77 5.81 8.85
C ILE A 13 5.75 4.67 8.87
N PRO A 14 4.52 4.91 9.37
CA PRO A 14 3.55 3.84 9.47
C PRO A 14 3.27 3.32 8.06
N PRO A 15 3.09 2.01 7.92
CA PRO A 15 2.86 1.44 6.61
C PRO A 15 1.57 1.99 5.98
N LEU A 16 1.47 1.94 4.65
CA LEU A 16 0.21 2.18 3.96
C LEU A 16 -0.74 1.02 4.30
N GLU A 17 -1.94 1.34 4.76
CA GLU A 17 -3.02 0.37 4.97
C GLU A 17 -4.14 0.60 3.95
N ASN A 18 -4.86 -0.47 3.61
CA ASN A 18 -6.02 -0.35 2.71
C ASN A 18 -7.16 0.39 3.43
N GLY A 19 -7.69 1.44 2.80
CA GLY A 19 -8.73 2.31 3.37
C GLY A 19 -8.19 3.52 4.12
N ASP A 20 -6.88 3.69 4.25
CA ASP A 20 -6.28 4.88 4.86
C ASP A 20 -6.67 6.15 4.09
N GLN A 21 -7.07 7.19 4.81
CA GLN A 21 -7.30 8.52 4.21
C GLN A 21 -6.02 9.35 4.32
N LEU A 22 -5.34 9.57 3.20
CA LEU A 22 -4.09 10.31 3.15
C LEU A 22 -4.13 11.40 2.09
N THR A 23 -3.41 12.48 2.34
CA THR A 23 -3.10 13.45 1.29
C THR A 23 -2.06 12.88 0.33
N LEU A 24 -2.00 13.43 -0.89
CA LEU A 24 -1.05 12.99 -1.91
C LEU A 24 0.41 13.04 -1.42
N ALA A 25 0.79 14.08 -0.68
CA ALA A 25 2.14 14.24 -0.15
C ALA A 25 2.47 13.20 0.94
N GLU A 26 1.50 12.85 1.78
CA GLU A 26 1.67 11.80 2.79
C GLU A 26 1.77 10.42 2.14
N PHE A 27 0.93 10.17 1.13
CA PHE A 27 0.99 8.95 0.35
C PHE A 27 2.35 8.78 -0.33
N GLU A 28 2.84 9.80 -1.04
CA GLU A 28 4.13 9.74 -1.75
C GLU A 28 5.30 9.51 -0.78
N ARG A 29 5.31 10.20 0.36
CA ARG A 29 6.33 10.00 1.41
C ARG A 29 6.30 8.58 1.99
N ARG A 30 5.13 8.00 2.20
CA ARG A 30 4.99 6.63 2.73
C ARG A 30 5.31 5.57 1.66
N TYR A 31 4.86 5.81 0.43
CA TYR A 31 5.08 4.94 -0.72
C TYR A 31 6.57 4.84 -1.07
N SER A 32 7.28 5.97 -1.13
CA SER A 32 8.73 5.99 -1.39
C SER A 32 9.58 5.34 -0.30
N ALA A 33 9.09 5.30 0.94
CA ALA A 33 9.75 4.61 2.04
C ALA A 33 9.59 3.08 2.00
N MET A 34 8.70 2.55 1.16
CA MET A 34 8.45 1.11 1.03
C MET A 34 9.03 0.55 -0.26
N ALA A 35 10.17 -0.13 -0.16
CA ALA A 35 10.79 -0.79 -1.31
C ALA A 35 10.03 -2.06 -1.78
N ASP A 36 9.24 -2.69 -0.91
CA ASP A 36 8.65 -4.04 -1.14
C ASP A 36 7.14 -4.04 -1.44
N LEU A 37 6.53 -2.87 -1.68
CA LEU A 37 5.09 -2.78 -1.85
C LEU A 37 4.68 -3.16 -3.30
N LYS A 38 3.84 -4.19 -3.44
CA LYS A 38 3.48 -4.75 -4.75
C LYS A 38 2.72 -3.78 -5.66
N LYS A 39 1.74 -3.05 -5.11
CA LYS A 39 1.02 -1.94 -5.76
C LYS A 39 0.07 -1.27 -4.76
N ALA A 40 0.13 0.06 -4.62
CA ALA A 40 -0.86 0.88 -3.92
C ALA A 40 -1.24 2.08 -4.78
N GLU A 41 -2.50 2.49 -4.71
CA GLU A 41 -3.07 3.59 -5.48
C GLU A 41 -3.82 4.52 -4.52
N LEU A 42 -3.69 5.83 -4.71
CA LEU A 42 -4.48 6.83 -3.98
C LEU A 42 -5.65 7.28 -4.85
N ILE A 43 -6.88 6.93 -4.46
CA ILE A 43 -8.12 7.27 -5.18
C ILE A 43 -8.98 8.11 -4.27
N GLU A 44 -9.27 9.35 -4.66
CA GLU A 44 -10.07 10.31 -3.86
C GLU A 44 -9.55 10.53 -2.43
N GLY A 45 -8.24 10.38 -2.22
CA GLY A 45 -7.61 10.48 -0.91
C GLY A 45 -7.69 9.20 -0.07
N ILE A 46 -8.26 8.11 -0.61
CA ILE A 46 -8.28 6.78 0.02
C ILE A 46 -7.19 5.91 -0.61
N VAL A 47 -6.38 5.29 0.25
CA VAL A 47 -5.36 4.32 -0.15
C VAL A 47 -6.02 3.00 -0.48
N TYR A 48 -5.87 2.56 -1.71
CA TYR A 48 -6.25 1.23 -2.17
C TYR A 48 -5.00 0.40 -2.42
N MET A 49 -4.90 -0.73 -1.74
CA MET A 49 -3.83 -1.70 -1.97
C MET A 49 -4.39 -2.90 -2.70
N ALA A 50 -3.74 -3.32 -3.78
CA ALA A 50 -4.07 -4.59 -4.41
C ALA A 50 -3.71 -5.69 -3.41
N SER A 51 -4.73 -6.40 -2.89
CA SER A 51 -4.50 -7.66 -2.19
C SER A 51 -3.65 -8.53 -3.11
N PRO A 52 -2.61 -9.23 -2.63
CA PRO A 52 -1.87 -10.17 -3.44
C PRO A 52 -2.86 -11.25 -3.90
N LEU A 53 -3.50 -11.01 -5.04
CA LEU A 53 -4.37 -11.95 -5.70
C LEU A 53 -3.52 -13.20 -5.83
N ARG A 54 -3.93 -14.24 -5.10
CA ARG A 54 -3.33 -15.57 -5.22
C ARG A 54 -3.56 -15.97 -6.67
N ILE A 55 -2.58 -15.69 -7.52
CA ILE A 55 -2.52 -16.14 -8.92
C ILE A 55 -2.72 -17.67 -9.00
N THR A 56 -2.55 -18.39 -7.90
CA THR A 56 -2.78 -19.82 -7.76
C THR A 56 -4.25 -20.28 -7.82
N GLN A 57 -5.25 -19.40 -7.94
CA GLN A 57 -6.67 -19.82 -7.94
C GLN A 57 -7.50 -19.47 -9.19
N HIS A 58 -6.92 -18.83 -10.21
CA HIS A 58 -7.65 -18.53 -11.46
C HIS A 58 -6.93 -18.99 -12.74
N GLY A 59 -5.89 -19.82 -12.62
CA GLY A 59 -5.15 -20.38 -13.76
C GLY A 59 -5.63 -21.75 -14.27
N GLU A 60 -6.75 -22.27 -13.77
CA GLU A 60 -7.23 -23.63 -14.09
C GLU A 60 -8.73 -23.67 -13.78
N PRO A 61 -9.66 -23.30 -14.70
CA PRO A 61 -10.00 -24.15 -15.84
C PRO A 61 -10.60 -23.36 -17.04
N HIS A 62 -9.80 -22.89 -17.99
CA HIS A 62 -10.32 -22.39 -19.28
C HIS A 62 -9.64 -23.07 -20.49
N ALA A 63 -9.06 -24.25 -20.31
CA ALA A 63 -8.45 -25.03 -21.39
C ALA A 63 -9.33 -26.18 -21.93
N GLN A 64 -10.56 -26.37 -21.43
CA GLN A 64 -11.43 -27.49 -21.86
C GLN A 64 -12.59 -27.10 -22.79
N ILE A 65 -12.80 -25.82 -23.11
CA ILE A 65 -13.86 -25.39 -24.06
C ILE A 65 -13.23 -24.93 -25.39
N MET A 66 -12.26 -25.69 -25.89
CA MET A 66 -11.63 -25.52 -27.22
C MET A 66 -11.65 -26.82 -28.02
N LEU A 67 -12.54 -27.76 -27.66
CA LEU A 67 -12.77 -28.97 -28.43
C LEU A 67 -14.28 -29.24 -28.46
N TRP A 68 -14.98 -28.62 -29.41
CA TRP A 68 -16.12 -29.18 -30.13
C TRP A 68 -16.45 -28.30 -31.34
#